data_AF-K1S2C9-F1
#
_entry.id   AF-K1S2C9-F1
#
_cell.length_a   1.000
_cell.length_b   1.000
_cell.length_c   1.000
_cell.angle_alpha   90.00
_cell.angle_beta   90.00
_cell.angle_gamma   90.00
#
_symmetry.space_group_name_H-M   'P 1'
#
loop_
_entity.id
_entity.type
_entity.pdbx_description
1 polymer ?
#
loop_
_entity_poly.entity_id
_entity_poly.type
_entity_poly.pdbx_seq_one_letter_code
_entity_poly.pdbx_strand_id
1 'polypeptide(L)' 'PIRRADGSYLRFDENAAVIIKEDGTPKGTRIFGPVARELREKDYLKILSLAPEVL' A
#
# COMPACT_ATOMS: atom_id res chain seq x y z
N PRO A 1 -0.34 -0.16 13.35
CA PRO A 1 -0.71 1.29 13.30
C PRO A 1 0.55 2.09 12.96
N ILE A 2 0.49 2.96 11.96
CA ILE A 2 1.60 3.81 11.53
C ILE A 2 1.39 5.22 12.05
N ARG A 3 2.47 5.87 12.51
CA ARG A 3 2.45 7.27 12.93
C ARG A 3 3.11 8.10 11.83
N ARG A 4 2.40 9.09 11.33
CA ARG A 4 2.91 10.00 10.29
C ARG A 4 3.63 11.20 10.88
N ALA A 5 4.43 11.86 10.05
CA ALA A 5 5.18 13.05 10.41
C ALA A 5 4.28 14.26 10.78
N ASP A 6 3.06 14.29 10.26
CA ASP A 6 2.02 15.28 10.61
C ASP A 6 1.35 14.99 11.97
N GLY A 7 1.73 13.91 12.65
CA GLY A 7 1.19 13.50 13.95
C GLY A 7 -0.07 12.65 13.87
N SER A 8 -0.60 12.40 12.67
CA SER A 8 -1.75 11.52 12.47
C SER A 8 -1.38 10.04 12.63
N TYR A 9 -2.37 9.22 12.98
CA TYR A 9 -2.23 7.78 13.12
C TYR A 9 -3.10 7.07 12.09
N LEU A 10 -2.50 6.20 11.28
CA LEU A 10 -3.23 5.35 10.35
C LEU A 10 -3.26 3.91 10.88
N ARG A 11 -4.45 3.33 10.93
CA ARG A 11 -4.68 1.92 11.26
C ARG A 11 -5.75 1.35 10.35
N PHE A 12 -5.55 0.11 9.93
CA PHE A 12 -6.55 -0.69 9.23
C PHE A 12 -7.20 -1.65 10.22
N ASP A 13 -8.46 -1.96 9.98
CA ASP A 13 -9.22 -2.92 10.79
C ASP A 13 -8.78 -4.37 10.51
N GLU A 14 -8.38 -4.65 9.27
CA GLU A 14 -7.90 -5.96 8.82
C GLU A 14 -6.43 -5.91 8.35
N ASN A 15 -5.73 -7.03 8.47
CA ASN A 15 -4.39 -7.22 7.93
C ASN A 15 -4.46 -7.83 6.53
N ALA A 16 -3.85 -7.17 5.54
CA ALA A 16 -3.77 -7.64 4.15
C ALA A 16 -2.33 -7.64 3.63
N ALA A 17 -2.06 -8.46 2.60
CA ALA A 17 -0.76 -8.54 1.95
C ALA A 17 -0.90 -8.68 0.43
N VAL A 18 0.07 -8.15 -0.31
CA VAL A 18 0.13 -8.24 -1.79
C VAL A 18 1.35 -9.07 -2.18
N ILE A 19 1.14 -10.04 -3.07
CA ILE A 19 2.23 -10.88 -3.59
C ILE A 19 3.00 -10.10 -4.66
N ILE A 20 4.29 -9.91 -4.41
CA ILE A 20 5.24 -9.28 -5.32
C ILE A 20 6.20 -10.31 -5.92
N LYS A 21 6.75 -10.00 -7.08
CA LYS A 21 7.89 -10.71 -7.69
C LYS A 21 9.21 -10.11 -7.17
N GLU A 22 10.33 -10.75 -7.52
CA GLU A 22 11.68 -10.27 -7.15
C GLU A 22 12.02 -8.89 -7.72
N ASP A 23 11.34 -8.49 -8.80
CA ASP A 23 11.46 -7.16 -9.41
C ASP A 23 10.60 -6.07 -8.71
N GLY A 24 9.96 -6.41 -7.58
CA GLY A 24 9.09 -5.51 -6.83
C GLY A 24 7.72 -5.24 -7.48
N THR A 25 7.41 -5.91 -8.59
CA THR A 25 6.11 -5.74 -9.27
C THR A 25 5.05 -6.68 -8.69
N PRO A 26 3.78 -6.24 -8.60
CA PRO A 26 2.72 -7.12 -8.14
C PRO A 26 2.51 -8.27 -9.14
N LYS A 27 2.32 -9.49 -8.63
CA LYS A 27 1.91 -10.63 -9.46
C LYS A 27 0.48 -10.49 -9.97
N GLY A 28 -0.37 -9.81 -9.20
CA GLY A 28 -1.77 -9.57 -9.54
C GLY A 28 -1.97 -8.34 -10.42
N THR A 29 -3.13 -8.29 -11.09
CA THR A 29 -3.53 -7.18 -11.96
C THR A 29 -4.44 -6.16 -11.27
N ARG A 30 -4.96 -6.49 -10.07
CA ARG A 30 -5.89 -5.62 -9.32
C ARG A 30 -5.66 -5.73 -7.83
N ILE A 31 -5.81 -4.61 -7.13
CA ILE A 31 -5.71 -4.50 -5.68
C ILE A 31 -7.06 -4.09 -5.14
N PHE A 32 -7.43 -4.67 -3.99
CA PHE A 32 -8.68 -4.39 -3.30
C PHE A 32 -8.40 -3.74 -1.96
N GLY A 33 -9.25 -2.79 -1.60
CA GLY A 33 -9.15 -2.05 -0.35
C GLY A 33 -8.20 -0.85 -0.42
N PRO A 34 -8.25 -0.01 0.63
CA PRO A 34 -7.38 1.16 0.75
C PRO A 34 -5.94 0.74 1.06
N VAL A 35 -4.97 1.43 0.46
CA VAL A 35 -3.54 1.24 0.74
C VAL A 35 -2.93 2.48 1.35
N ALA A 36 -1.90 2.26 2.16
CA ALA A 36 -1.14 3.31 2.80
C ALA A 36 -0.21 4.02 1.80
N ARG A 37 -0.21 5.35 1.76
CA ARG A 37 0.68 6.19 0.92
C ARG A 37 2.17 5.94 1.14
N GLU A 38 2.54 5.38 2.29
CA GLU A 38 3.91 5.04 2.69
C GLU A 38 4.56 3.99 1.76
N LEU A 39 3.75 3.25 1.00
CA LEU A 39 4.25 2.37 -0.07
C LEU A 39 5.01 3.13 -1.17
N ARG A 40 4.80 4.45 -1.29
CA ARG A 40 5.51 5.30 -2.25
C ARG A 40 6.99 5.44 -1.92
N GLU A 41 7.32 5.52 -0.63
CA GLU A 41 8.70 5.65 -0.15
C GLU A 41 9.51 4.36 -0.30
N LYS A 42 8.82 3.25 -0.53
CA LYS A 42 9.40 1.92 -0.74
C LYS A 42 9.39 1.50 -2.22
N ASP A 43 9.22 2.45 -3.14
CA ASP A 43 9.22 2.23 -4.59
C ASP A 43 8.12 1.28 -5.13
N TYR A 44 7.06 1.00 -4.37
CA TYR A 44 5.92 0.19 -4.82
C TYR A 44 4.87 1.00 -5.61
N LEU A 45 5.33 1.82 -6.56
CA LEU A 45 4.48 2.72 -7.35
C LEU A 45 3.36 1.97 -8.11
N LYS A 46 3.66 0.80 -8.68
CA LYS A 46 2.66 -0.01 -9.40
C LYS A 46 1.51 -0.46 -8.50
N ILE A 47 1.76 -0.70 -7.21
CA ILE A 47 0.74 -1.08 -6.23
C ILE A 47 -0.18 0.11 -5.99
N LEU A 48 0.39 1.30 -5.77
CA LEU A 48 -0.39 2.54 -5.60
C LEU A 48 -1.23 2.89 -6.83
N SER A 49 -0.73 2.66 -8.04
CA SER A 49 -1.48 2.92 -9.28
C SER A 49 -2.67 1.99 -9.51
N LEU A 50 -2.60 0.75 -9.00
CA LEU A 50 -3.68 -0.25 -9.16
C LEU A 50 -4.71 -0.20 -8.04
N ALA A 51 -4.44 0.58 -7.00
CA ALA A 51 -5.30 0.66 -5.84
C ALA A 51 -6.50 1.59 -6.06
N PRO A 52 -7.68 1.23 -5.52
CA PRO A 52 -8.87 2.07 -5.62
C PRO A 52 -8.79 3.33 -4.76
N GLU A 53 -8.11 3.25 -3.60
CA GLU A 53 -8.02 4.36 -2.64
C GLU A 53 -6.66 4.33 -1.93
N VAL A 54 -6.08 5.52 -1.72
CA VAL A 54 -4.80 5.70 -1.04
C VAL A 54 -5.00 6.62 0.15
N LEU A 55 -4.66 6.14 1.34
CA LEU A 55 -4.79 6.84 2.61
C LEU A 55 -3.45 7.37 3.09
#